data_AF-A0A9J7L7D0-F1
#
_entry.id   AF-A0A9J7L7D0-F1
#
_cell.length_a   1.000
_cell.length_b   1.000
_cell.length_c   1.000
_cell.angle_alpha   90.00
_cell.angle_beta   90.00
_cell.angle_gamma   90.00
#
_symmetry.space_group_name_H-M   'P 1'
#
loop_
_entity.id
_entity.type
_entity.pdbx_description
1 polymer ?
#
loop_
_entity_poly.entity_id
_entity_poly.type
_entity_poly.pdbx_seq_one_letter_code
_entity_poly.pdbx_strand_id
1 'polypeptide(L)'
;MRLSPPNSGRYPPAKKGNVRWASGNAKCITRKMAASSLTTSFPTIIILLLLSTCLIGSCSAQSGVRSAGVEPASSPTIAAADSSLAEVLKNYDRNIRPNFGGPPVRVGLTMSIASIDSISEVNLDYTITVLLRQFWKDPRLAQPWLANKTRPMSLDGRLAEDLWVPDTFLTNAKEAFMHTVTTDNVLIRLYPDGSVIYGMRITAVAHCYMNLRKYPLDEQNCTLEFESYGYTTEDLQLYWMRGDESISGLQSVNEDMQTFQVGAYLTAERVAHYETGEYGVAVFKFHLSRRILYFLMQTYIPAALIVMISWVGFWVNPYSEPARVGLGITTVLTMTTFITSARASVPRISYVKAIDVYLIICFLFSFGALIEYAIVNYTTLVRQKKETKRIPLTPLVVTDIQPSPVTPTGNDMQMVEVGNDVRDAPLATVSEADMDYENPSDAASTPSDDSGMGRQPFGNIRYRVRDRVRDTVKARTTQAGHRVRQTTSRVRRRVGKILDDECIIDRRSRYLFPIAFTLVNLVYWFTYIYVDMKDDKIERDF
;
A
#
# COMPACT_ATOMS: atom_id res chain seq x y z
N MET A 1 46.81 -39.32 -7.41
CA MET A 1 47.39 -38.03 -7.84
C MET A 1 46.54 -36.93 -7.22
N ARG A 2 46.96 -36.29 -6.11
CA ARG A 2 47.77 -35.06 -6.08
C ARG A 2 47.20 -33.98 -7.01
N LEU A 3 46.63 -32.90 -6.46
CA LEU A 3 47.33 -31.61 -6.33
C LEU A 3 46.47 -30.56 -5.60
N SER A 4 47.16 -29.85 -4.72
CA SER A 4 46.77 -28.72 -3.89
C SER A 4 46.55 -27.42 -4.69
N PRO A 5 45.87 -26.40 -4.12
CA PRO A 5 45.97 -25.02 -4.58
C PRO A 5 47.22 -24.31 -4.02
N PRO A 6 47.84 -23.36 -4.75
CA PRO A 6 49.02 -22.65 -4.27
C PRO A 6 48.73 -21.26 -3.66
N ASN A 7 49.45 -21.02 -2.57
CA ASN A 7 50.23 -19.85 -2.17
C ASN A 7 49.67 -18.42 -2.04
N SER A 8 49.76 -18.02 -0.77
CA SER A 8 50.03 -16.71 -0.18
C SER A 8 51.06 -15.81 -0.87
N GLY A 9 50.77 -14.50 -0.87
CA GLY A 9 51.74 -13.41 -0.97
C GLY A 9 51.39 -12.28 0.01
N ARG A 10 52.32 -11.95 0.91
CA ARG A 10 52.28 -10.82 1.87
C ARG A 10 52.74 -9.53 1.19
N TYR A 11 52.11 -8.38 1.50
CA TYR A 11 52.77 -7.07 1.56
C TYR A 11 52.15 -6.18 2.69
N PRO A 12 52.91 -5.21 3.24
CA PRO A 12 52.71 -4.57 4.56
C PRO A 12 51.99 -3.19 4.49
N PRO A 13 51.72 -2.49 5.62
CA PRO A 13 50.71 -1.42 5.68
C PRO A 13 51.26 -0.02 5.34
N ALA A 14 50.42 0.80 4.69
CA ALA A 14 50.71 2.18 4.34
C ALA A 14 50.05 3.20 5.29
N LYS A 15 50.83 4.24 5.58
CA LYS A 15 50.64 5.34 6.54
C LYS A 15 49.50 6.28 6.16
N LYS A 16 48.71 6.73 7.14
CA LYS A 16 47.78 7.86 7.03
C LYS A 16 48.56 9.18 7.14
N GLY A 17 48.51 9.99 6.08
CA GLY A 17 49.01 11.36 6.05
C GLY A 17 47.98 12.36 6.56
N ASN A 18 48.45 13.27 7.41
CA ASN A 18 47.76 14.47 7.90
C ASN A 18 47.85 15.59 6.85
N VAL A 19 46.75 16.28 6.55
CA VAL A 19 46.77 17.68 6.10
C VAL A 19 45.57 18.43 6.73
N ARG A 20 45.90 19.56 7.36
CA ARG A 20 45.00 20.54 8.02
C ARG A 20 44.33 21.45 6.99
N TRP A 21 43.12 21.91 7.32
CA TRP A 21 42.65 23.26 6.98
C TRP A 21 42.16 23.96 8.26
N ALA A 22 42.49 25.25 8.34
CA ALA A 22 42.32 26.12 9.49
C ALA A 22 41.02 26.94 9.39
N SER A 23 40.37 27.18 10.52
CA SER A 23 39.46 28.32 10.72
C SER A 23 39.65 28.86 12.15
N GLY A 24 40.07 30.12 12.27
CA GLY A 24 40.15 30.89 13.52
C GLY A 24 38.76 31.13 14.12
N ASN A 25 38.60 31.00 15.44
CA ASN A 25 38.85 31.98 16.51
C ASN A 25 37.68 32.95 16.74
N ALA A 26 36.97 32.76 17.86
CA ALA A 26 36.80 33.79 18.89
C ALA A 26 36.33 33.16 20.20
N LYS A 27 37.18 33.23 21.23
CA LYS A 27 36.87 32.95 22.65
C LYS A 27 36.17 34.17 23.25
N CYS A 28 35.24 33.96 24.17
CA CYS A 28 34.84 34.99 25.12
C CYS A 28 34.89 34.46 26.56
N ILE A 29 35.41 35.31 27.42
CA ILE A 29 35.84 35.09 28.81
C ILE A 29 34.65 35.15 29.77
N THR A 30 34.81 34.42 30.87
CA THR A 30 33.96 34.29 32.05
C THR A 30 33.84 35.57 32.90
N ARG A 31 32.63 35.87 33.43
CA ARG A 31 32.38 36.02 34.89
C ARG A 31 30.88 36.12 35.27
N LYS A 32 30.58 35.36 36.34
CA LYS A 32 29.42 35.21 37.24
C LYS A 32 28.41 36.36 37.42
N MET A 33 27.11 36.01 37.53
CA MET A 33 26.29 35.90 38.78
C MET A 33 24.88 35.38 38.40
N ALA A 34 24.49 34.17 38.82
CA ALA A 34 23.63 33.85 39.98
C ALA A 34 22.10 33.99 39.73
N ALA A 35 21.42 32.85 39.55
CA ALA A 35 20.02 32.64 39.95
C ALA A 35 19.74 31.13 40.12
N SER A 36 19.36 30.77 41.35
CA SER A 36 18.79 29.54 41.95
C SER A 36 17.96 28.64 41.02
N SER A 37 18.22 27.32 40.87
CA SER A 37 17.92 26.18 41.78
C SER A 37 16.41 25.95 42.00
N LEU A 38 15.81 24.76 41.92
CA LEU A 38 16.31 23.39 41.97
C LEU A 38 15.20 22.45 41.45
N THR A 39 15.57 21.48 40.62
CA THR A 39 14.78 20.32 40.22
C THR A 39 14.93 19.20 41.25
N THR A 40 13.84 18.68 41.80
CA THR A 40 13.83 17.46 42.65
C THR A 40 12.59 16.63 42.30
N SER A 41 12.74 15.66 41.41
CA SER A 41 12.90 14.22 41.71
C SER A 41 11.59 13.54 42.14
N PHE A 42 10.99 12.84 41.16
CA PHE A 42 9.77 12.03 41.23
C PHE A 42 9.84 10.68 42.01
N PRO A 43 10.93 10.17 42.63
CA PRO A 43 10.88 8.89 43.32
C PRO A 43 10.52 9.00 44.83
N THR A 44 10.30 10.19 45.37
CA THR A 44 10.01 10.37 46.82
C THR A 44 8.54 10.13 47.19
N ILE A 45 7.60 10.26 46.25
CA ILE A 45 6.16 10.10 46.52
C ILE A 45 5.74 8.63 46.54
N ILE A 46 6.43 7.76 45.80
CA ILE A 46 6.11 6.32 45.73
C ILE A 46 6.60 5.57 46.98
N ILE A 47 7.69 6.04 47.61
CA ILE A 47 8.24 5.42 48.84
C ILE A 47 7.40 5.79 50.08
N LEU A 48 6.71 6.94 50.08
CA LEU A 48 5.82 7.37 51.17
C LEU A 48 4.47 6.62 51.20
N LEU A 49 4.00 6.09 50.06
CA LEU A 49 2.75 5.33 50.00
C LEU A 49 2.93 3.85 50.40
N LEU A 50 4.13 3.27 50.25
CA LEU A 50 4.41 1.89 50.65
C LEU A 50 4.73 1.72 52.15
N LEU A 51 5.04 2.81 52.85
CA LEU A 51 5.27 2.80 54.31
C LEU A 51 3.98 2.97 55.14
N SER A 52 2.84 3.29 54.52
CA SER A 52 1.55 3.46 55.20
C SER A 52 0.76 2.15 55.40
N THR A 53 1.10 1.06 54.71
CA THR A 53 0.38 -0.22 54.83
C THR A 53 1.06 -1.24 55.75
N CYS A 54 2.15 -0.86 56.43
CA CYS A 54 2.94 -1.79 57.26
C CYS A 54 2.85 -1.53 58.77
N LEU A 55 1.93 -0.68 59.24
CA LEU A 55 1.75 -0.34 60.66
C LEU A 55 0.33 -0.65 61.16
N ILE A 56 -0.19 -1.85 60.87
CA ILE A 56 -1.20 -2.51 61.71
C ILE A 56 -0.86 -4.00 61.81
N GLY A 57 0.04 -4.30 62.74
CA GLY A 57 0.24 -5.61 63.36
C GLY A 57 0.90 -5.34 64.71
N SER A 58 0.54 -5.93 65.85
CA SER A 58 -0.32 -7.07 66.17
C SER A 58 -0.54 -7.03 67.69
N CYS A 59 -1.58 -7.65 68.24
CA CYS A 59 -1.41 -8.35 69.51
C CYS A 59 -2.41 -9.51 69.64
N SER A 60 -1.85 -10.66 69.98
CA SER A 60 -2.48 -11.96 70.14
C SER A 60 -3.27 -12.05 71.45
N ALA A 61 -4.41 -12.74 71.41
CA ALA A 61 -4.93 -13.47 72.56
C ALA A 61 -5.44 -14.83 72.07
N GLN A 62 -4.73 -15.89 72.45
CA GLN A 62 -5.09 -17.29 72.25
C GLN A 62 -6.45 -17.59 72.89
N SER A 63 -7.39 -18.09 72.10
CA SER A 63 -8.40 -19.03 72.59
C SER A 63 -8.45 -20.20 71.61
N GLY A 64 -8.08 -21.38 72.11
CA GLY A 64 -8.06 -22.61 71.34
C GLY A 64 -9.48 -23.03 71.01
N VAL A 65 -9.86 -22.93 69.73
CA VAL A 65 -10.98 -23.67 69.16
C VAL A 65 -10.38 -24.76 68.30
N ARG A 66 -10.57 -26.02 68.70
CA ARG A 66 -10.27 -27.20 67.89
C ARG A 66 -11.05 -27.09 66.58
N SER A 67 -10.38 -26.89 65.45
CA SER A 67 -10.98 -27.20 64.16
C SER A 67 -11.04 -28.72 64.05
N ALA A 68 -12.22 -29.29 64.27
CA ALA A 68 -12.50 -30.61 63.73
C ALA A 68 -12.23 -30.54 62.22
N GLY A 69 -11.41 -31.46 61.71
CA GLY A 69 -11.31 -31.68 60.29
C GLY A 69 -12.71 -32.00 59.78
N VAL A 70 -13.31 -31.05 59.06
CA VAL A 70 -14.46 -31.33 58.23
C VAL A 70 -13.86 -31.87 56.95
N GLU A 71 -13.76 -33.21 56.87
CA GLU A 71 -13.81 -33.88 55.57
C GLU A 71 -14.98 -33.27 54.80
N PRO A 72 -14.85 -32.97 53.50
CA PRO A 72 -16.02 -32.59 52.73
C PRO A 72 -16.95 -33.80 52.72
N ALA A 73 -17.95 -33.78 53.61
CA ALA A 73 -19.07 -34.68 53.53
C ALA A 73 -19.68 -34.45 52.15
N SER A 74 -19.42 -35.38 51.22
CA SER A 74 -20.19 -35.48 50.00
C SER A 74 -21.64 -35.53 50.47
N SER A 75 -22.40 -34.48 50.12
CA SER A 75 -23.82 -34.49 50.38
C SER A 75 -24.39 -35.79 49.79
N PRO A 76 -25.28 -36.52 50.50
CA PRO A 76 -25.70 -37.86 50.10
C PRO A 76 -26.31 -37.89 48.68
N THR A 77 -26.78 -36.74 48.20
CA THR A 77 -27.28 -36.52 46.84
C THR A 77 -26.20 -36.52 45.75
N ILE A 78 -24.98 -36.06 46.04
CA ILE A 78 -23.87 -36.02 45.07
C ILE A 78 -23.22 -37.39 44.92
N ALA A 79 -22.96 -38.08 46.05
CA ALA A 79 -22.40 -39.43 46.03
C ALA A 79 -23.34 -40.45 45.35
N ALA A 80 -24.66 -40.31 45.54
CA ALA A 80 -25.65 -41.17 44.88
C ALA A 80 -25.81 -40.88 43.37
N ALA A 81 -25.63 -39.62 42.94
CA ALA A 81 -25.70 -39.27 41.52
C ALA A 81 -24.47 -39.75 40.75
N ASP A 82 -23.29 -39.66 41.36
CA ASP A 82 -22.01 -40.13 40.80
C ASP A 82 -22.00 -41.66 40.64
N SER A 83 -22.45 -42.41 41.67
CA SER A 83 -22.54 -43.87 41.60
C SER A 83 -23.59 -44.36 40.59
N SER A 84 -24.72 -43.66 40.48
CA SER A 84 -25.80 -44.03 39.55
C SER A 84 -25.42 -43.79 38.08
N LEU A 85 -24.67 -42.71 37.79
CA LEU A 85 -24.20 -42.43 36.43
C LEU A 85 -23.11 -43.41 36.00
N ALA A 86 -22.17 -43.74 36.89
CA ALA A 86 -21.12 -44.72 36.63
C ALA A 86 -21.69 -46.12 36.30
N GLU A 87 -22.77 -46.53 36.96
CA GLU A 87 -23.45 -47.80 36.67
C GLU A 87 -24.09 -47.82 35.28
N VAL A 88 -24.70 -46.70 34.86
CA VAL A 88 -25.30 -46.57 33.53
C VAL A 88 -24.23 -46.65 32.44
N LEU A 89 -23.10 -45.95 32.64
CA LEU A 89 -21.99 -45.94 31.69
C LEU A 89 -21.30 -47.30 31.57
N LYS A 90 -21.28 -48.11 32.64
CA LYS A 90 -20.71 -49.47 32.60
C LYS A 90 -21.42 -50.39 31.60
N ASN A 91 -22.72 -50.20 31.41
CA ASN A 91 -23.53 -50.99 30.47
C ASN A 91 -23.79 -50.26 29.14
N TYR A 92 -23.15 -49.10 28.94
CA TYR A 92 -23.35 -48.28 27.75
C TYR A 92 -22.28 -48.58 26.70
N ASP A 93 -22.70 -48.96 25.49
CA ASP A 93 -21.79 -49.10 24.36
C ASP A 93 -21.80 -47.82 23.51
N ARG A 94 -20.69 -47.07 23.59
CA ARG A 94 -20.48 -45.82 22.84
C ARG A 94 -20.31 -46.04 21.33
N ASN A 95 -19.98 -47.24 20.88
CA ASN A 95 -19.71 -47.51 19.46
C ASN A 95 -21.00 -47.73 18.66
N ILE A 96 -22.15 -47.84 19.34
CA ILE A 96 -23.44 -48.10 18.73
C ILE A 96 -24.30 -46.84 18.82
N ARG A 97 -24.83 -46.39 17.67
CA ARG A 97 -25.74 -45.24 17.62
C ARG A 97 -27.03 -45.50 18.41
N PRO A 98 -27.66 -44.46 18.98
CA PRO A 98 -29.01 -44.57 19.52
C PRO A 98 -29.99 -45.14 18.48
N ASN A 99 -30.93 -45.96 18.95
CA ASN A 99 -31.95 -46.61 18.10
C ASN A 99 -31.37 -47.46 16.95
N PHE A 100 -30.22 -48.12 17.16
CA PHE A 100 -29.64 -49.02 16.17
C PHE A 100 -30.64 -50.11 15.73
N GLY A 101 -30.77 -50.31 14.42
CA GLY A 101 -31.79 -51.19 13.82
C GLY A 101 -33.21 -50.57 13.73
N GLY A 102 -33.36 -49.32 14.16
CA GLY A 102 -34.60 -48.54 14.10
C GLY A 102 -34.42 -47.21 13.34
N PRO A 103 -35.24 -46.18 13.64
CA PRO A 103 -35.22 -44.92 12.91
C PRO A 103 -33.87 -44.17 13.01
N PRO A 104 -33.58 -43.27 12.06
CA PRO A 104 -32.39 -42.44 12.11
C PRO A 104 -32.39 -41.54 13.36
N VAL A 105 -31.19 -41.29 13.90
CA VAL A 105 -31.00 -40.32 14.96
C VAL A 105 -31.08 -38.92 14.35
N ARG A 106 -32.07 -38.13 14.78
CA ARG A 106 -32.19 -36.74 14.36
C ARG A 106 -31.30 -35.88 15.27
N VAL A 107 -30.33 -35.22 14.67
CA VAL A 107 -29.36 -34.36 15.35
C VAL A 107 -29.64 -32.91 14.95
N GLY A 108 -30.18 -32.14 15.89
CA GLY A 108 -30.47 -30.74 15.71
C GLY A 108 -29.24 -29.88 15.95
N LEU A 109 -29.00 -28.90 15.09
CA LEU A 109 -27.88 -27.96 15.17
C LEU A 109 -28.33 -26.56 15.58
N THR A 110 -27.55 -25.94 16.45
CA THR A 110 -27.56 -24.48 16.66
C THR A 110 -26.13 -23.98 16.68
N MET A 111 -25.91 -22.77 16.17
CA MET A 111 -24.58 -22.21 16.03
C MET A 111 -24.56 -20.77 16.50
N SER A 112 -23.62 -20.44 17.39
CA SER A 112 -23.32 -19.06 17.72
C SER A 112 -21.97 -18.68 17.14
N ILE A 113 -21.94 -17.66 16.30
CA ILE A 113 -20.70 -17.15 15.72
C ILE A 113 -20.06 -16.24 16.77
N ALA A 114 -18.81 -16.54 17.14
CA ALA A 114 -18.04 -15.73 18.07
C ALA A 114 -17.25 -14.65 17.31
N SER A 115 -16.57 -15.04 16.23
CA SER A 115 -15.79 -14.12 15.39
C SER A 115 -15.57 -14.71 13.99
N ILE A 116 -15.37 -13.81 13.03
CA ILE A 116 -14.78 -14.13 11.72
C ILE A 116 -13.43 -13.40 11.70
N ASP A 117 -12.35 -14.16 11.85
CA ASP A 117 -11.04 -13.62 12.23
C ASP A 117 -10.25 -13.12 11.02
N SER A 118 -10.08 -13.97 10.01
CA SER A 118 -9.34 -13.65 8.80
C SER A 118 -10.10 -14.09 7.56
N ILE A 119 -10.10 -13.26 6.53
CA ILE A 119 -10.61 -13.59 5.20
C ILE A 119 -9.42 -13.42 4.26
N SER A 120 -8.96 -14.52 3.67
CA SER A 120 -7.81 -14.54 2.77
C SER A 120 -8.29 -14.67 1.34
N GLU A 121 -8.21 -13.58 0.58
CA GLU A 121 -8.47 -13.63 -0.86
C GLU A 121 -7.35 -14.37 -1.61
N VAL A 122 -6.17 -14.48 -0.99
CA VAL A 122 -5.01 -15.21 -1.55
C VAL A 122 -5.24 -16.72 -1.52
N ASN A 123 -5.72 -17.23 -0.38
CA ASN A 123 -5.92 -18.66 -0.18
C ASN A 123 -7.36 -19.11 -0.48
N LEU A 124 -8.26 -18.18 -0.79
CA LEU A 124 -9.69 -18.41 -0.99
C LEU A 124 -10.30 -19.13 0.21
N ASP A 125 -9.99 -18.64 1.42
CA ASP A 125 -10.50 -19.18 2.67
C ASP A 125 -10.84 -18.08 3.67
N TYR A 126 -11.59 -18.47 4.70
CA TYR A 126 -11.90 -17.63 5.84
C TYR A 126 -11.78 -18.44 7.14
N THR A 127 -11.39 -17.77 8.20
CA THR A 127 -11.31 -18.32 9.55
C THR A 127 -12.53 -17.88 10.33
N ILE A 128 -13.28 -18.84 10.87
CA ILE A 128 -14.46 -18.59 11.69
C ILE A 128 -14.36 -19.33 13.02
N THR A 129 -14.69 -18.64 14.10
CA THR A 129 -14.82 -19.22 15.43
C THR A 129 -16.28 -19.31 15.81
N VAL A 130 -16.76 -20.52 16.09
CA VAL A 130 -18.17 -20.82 16.38
C VAL A 130 -18.32 -21.63 17.66
N LEU A 131 -19.42 -21.41 18.36
CA LEU A 131 -19.94 -22.30 19.38
C LEU A 131 -21.04 -23.14 18.74
N LEU A 132 -20.71 -24.37 18.37
CA LEU A 132 -21.64 -25.34 17.83
C LEU A 132 -22.32 -26.07 18.98
N ARG A 133 -23.64 -26.25 18.90
CA ARG A 133 -24.39 -27.11 19.82
C ARG A 133 -25.22 -28.10 19.04
N GLN A 134 -25.08 -29.36 19.39
CA GLN A 134 -25.77 -30.50 18.79
C GLN A 134 -26.75 -31.07 19.82
N PHE A 135 -27.95 -31.41 19.36
CA PHE A 135 -29.06 -31.90 20.16
C PHE A 135 -29.51 -33.24 19.61
N TRP A 136 -29.50 -34.29 20.41
CA TRP A 136 -30.09 -35.57 20.04
C TRP A 136 -30.75 -36.22 21.25
N LYS A 137 -31.48 -37.30 21.01
CA LYS A 137 -32.12 -38.08 22.05
C LYS A 137 -31.54 -39.49 22.09
N ASP A 138 -31.02 -39.89 23.26
CA ASP A 138 -30.56 -41.25 23.52
C ASP A 138 -31.42 -41.90 24.61
N PRO A 139 -32.35 -42.80 24.24
CA PRO A 139 -33.20 -43.50 25.21
C PRO A 139 -32.43 -44.30 26.25
N ARG A 140 -31.19 -44.72 25.97
CA ARG A 140 -30.34 -45.46 26.92
C ARG A 140 -29.93 -44.62 28.13
N LEU A 141 -29.90 -43.29 27.95
CA LEU A 141 -29.57 -42.33 28.99
C LEU A 141 -30.80 -41.81 29.74
N ALA A 142 -32.01 -42.19 29.32
CA ALA A 142 -33.27 -41.86 29.99
C ALA A 142 -33.46 -42.76 31.23
N GLN A 143 -32.89 -42.34 32.35
CA GLN A 143 -32.84 -43.16 33.56
C GLN A 143 -33.96 -42.84 34.55
N PRO A 144 -34.56 -43.85 35.22
CA PRO A 144 -35.65 -43.63 36.18
C PRO A 144 -35.27 -42.70 37.35
N TRP A 145 -34.02 -42.76 37.81
CA TRP A 145 -33.52 -41.89 38.88
C TRP A 145 -33.41 -40.41 38.45
N LEU A 146 -33.29 -40.16 37.14
CA LEU A 146 -33.25 -38.82 36.56
C LEU A 146 -34.67 -38.29 36.26
N ALA A 147 -35.66 -39.17 36.08
CA ALA A 147 -37.04 -38.80 35.74
C ALA A 147 -37.71 -37.85 36.75
N ASN A 148 -37.33 -37.92 38.02
CA ASN A 148 -37.85 -37.04 39.08
C ASN A 148 -37.14 -35.67 39.15
N LYS A 149 -36.12 -35.42 38.31
CA LYS A 149 -35.42 -34.15 38.25
C LYS A 149 -36.04 -33.27 37.17
N THR A 150 -36.20 -31.98 37.45
CA THR A 150 -36.73 -31.00 36.48
C THR A 150 -35.64 -30.21 35.76
N ARG A 151 -34.40 -30.25 36.25
CA ARG A 151 -33.26 -29.53 35.67
C ARG A 151 -32.32 -30.49 34.95
N PRO A 152 -31.72 -30.08 33.82
CA PRO A 152 -30.69 -30.88 33.16
C PRO A 152 -29.44 -30.97 34.04
N MET A 153 -28.81 -32.13 34.04
CA MET A 153 -27.54 -32.36 34.70
C MET A 153 -26.41 -31.92 33.76
N SER A 154 -25.55 -31.02 34.20
CA SER A 154 -24.34 -30.66 33.45
C SER A 154 -23.22 -31.62 33.85
N LEU A 155 -22.64 -32.28 32.85
CA LEU A 155 -21.58 -33.26 33.01
C LEU A 155 -20.24 -32.63 32.62
N ASP A 156 -19.14 -33.17 33.16
CA ASP A 156 -17.81 -32.75 32.75
C ASP A 156 -17.55 -33.12 31.28
N GLY A 157 -16.79 -32.27 30.57
CA GLY A 157 -16.54 -32.43 29.14
C GLY A 157 -15.78 -33.72 28.80
N ARG A 158 -14.98 -34.24 29.74
CA ARG A 158 -14.22 -35.50 29.59
C ARG A 158 -15.12 -36.73 29.39
N LEU A 159 -16.35 -36.68 29.91
CA LEU A 159 -17.32 -37.76 29.74
C LEU A 159 -17.79 -37.92 28.29
N ALA A 160 -17.48 -36.96 27.42
CA ALA A 160 -17.75 -37.08 25.98
C ALA A 160 -17.07 -38.31 25.37
N GLU A 161 -15.93 -38.73 25.92
CA GLU A 161 -15.21 -39.90 25.42
C GLU A 161 -15.95 -41.21 25.71
N ASP A 162 -16.79 -41.27 26.75
CA ASP A 162 -17.52 -42.47 27.16
C ASP A 162 -18.93 -42.55 26.58
N LEU A 163 -19.40 -41.49 25.92
CA LEU A 163 -20.72 -41.39 25.32
C LEU A 163 -20.65 -41.48 23.80
N TRP A 164 -21.72 -41.96 23.18
CA TRP A 164 -21.85 -41.83 21.73
C TRP A 164 -22.10 -40.36 21.40
N VAL A 165 -21.25 -39.80 20.53
CA VAL A 165 -21.41 -38.45 19.98
C VAL A 165 -21.48 -38.56 18.45
N PRO A 166 -22.30 -37.75 17.77
CA PRO A 166 -22.36 -37.75 16.32
C PRO A 166 -21.02 -37.32 15.72
N ASP A 167 -20.60 -37.99 14.65
CA ASP A 167 -19.35 -37.77 13.91
C ASP A 167 -19.47 -36.63 12.89
N THR A 168 -20.05 -35.52 13.32
CA THR A 168 -20.27 -34.33 12.49
C THR A 168 -18.93 -33.67 12.15
N PHE A 169 -18.59 -33.62 10.87
CA PHE A 169 -17.39 -32.96 10.35
C PHE A 169 -17.75 -31.78 9.45
N LEU A 170 -16.76 -30.92 9.20
CA LEU A 170 -16.88 -29.77 8.31
C LEU A 170 -16.34 -30.14 6.93
N THR A 171 -17.20 -30.22 5.91
CA THR A 171 -16.83 -30.72 4.58
C THR A 171 -15.84 -29.81 3.86
N ASN A 172 -16.02 -28.50 4.02
CA ASN A 172 -15.22 -27.48 3.37
C ASN A 172 -14.14 -26.88 4.28
N ALA A 173 -13.88 -27.47 5.45
CA ALA A 173 -12.76 -27.07 6.30
C ALA A 173 -11.43 -27.61 5.75
N LYS A 174 -10.45 -26.71 5.58
CA LYS A 174 -9.04 -27.11 5.34
C LYS A 174 -8.40 -27.60 6.64
N GLU A 175 -8.66 -26.86 7.72
CA GLU A 175 -8.19 -27.15 9.06
C GLU A 175 -9.25 -26.71 10.06
N ALA A 176 -9.43 -27.45 11.15
CA ALA A 176 -10.30 -27.09 12.25
C ALA A 176 -9.75 -27.62 13.57
N PHE A 177 -9.93 -26.85 14.64
CA PHE A 177 -9.50 -27.25 15.96
C PHE A 177 -10.52 -26.86 17.03
N MET A 178 -10.61 -27.69 18.05
CA MET A 178 -11.38 -27.42 19.27
C MET A 178 -10.49 -26.68 20.27
N HIS A 179 -11.05 -25.71 20.97
CA HIS A 179 -10.29 -24.94 21.97
C HIS A 179 -10.11 -25.75 23.25
N THR A 180 -8.87 -25.86 23.76
CA THR A 180 -8.52 -26.74 24.92
C THR A 180 -8.05 -26.00 26.17
N VAL A 181 -8.11 -24.66 26.18
CA VAL A 181 -7.63 -23.84 27.31
C VAL A 181 -8.80 -23.28 28.11
N THR A 182 -8.81 -23.36 29.45
CA THR A 182 -7.89 -24.11 30.34
C THR A 182 -8.16 -25.61 30.39
N THR A 183 -9.32 -26.03 29.88
CA THR A 183 -9.75 -27.41 29.65
C THR A 183 -10.44 -27.45 28.29
N ASP A 184 -10.72 -28.65 27.78
CA ASP A 184 -11.50 -28.81 26.55
C ASP A 184 -12.82 -28.06 26.65
N ASN A 185 -13.07 -27.16 25.70
CA ASN A 185 -14.27 -26.33 25.65
C ASN A 185 -15.44 -27.12 25.09
N VAL A 186 -15.80 -28.17 25.82
CA VAL A 186 -16.87 -29.10 25.56
C VAL A 186 -17.89 -29.01 26.70
N LEU A 187 -19.15 -28.98 26.34
CA LEU A 187 -20.28 -28.95 27.27
C LEU A 187 -21.16 -30.16 27.00
N ILE A 188 -21.43 -30.97 28.02
CA ILE A 188 -22.47 -32.00 27.95
C ILE A 188 -23.56 -31.69 28.97
N ARG A 189 -24.80 -31.67 28.51
CA ARG A 189 -25.98 -31.60 29.39
C ARG A 189 -26.93 -32.74 29.07
N LEU A 190 -27.24 -33.52 30.10
CA LEU A 190 -28.21 -34.60 30.03
C LEU A 190 -29.54 -34.16 30.62
N TYR A 191 -30.61 -34.32 29.83
CA TYR A 191 -31.97 -34.08 30.26
C TYR A 191 -32.62 -35.37 30.80
N PRO A 192 -33.59 -35.23 31.72
CA PRO A 192 -34.34 -36.38 32.28
C PRO A 192 -34.98 -37.32 31.27
N ASP A 193 -35.33 -36.81 30.09
CA ASP A 193 -35.98 -37.58 29.03
C ASP A 193 -35.00 -38.31 28.10
N GLY A 194 -33.70 -38.27 28.41
CA GLY A 194 -32.62 -38.83 27.57
C GLY A 194 -32.15 -37.90 26.46
N SER A 195 -32.64 -36.65 26.39
CA SER A 195 -32.10 -35.66 25.45
C SER A 195 -30.72 -35.18 25.90
N VAL A 196 -29.79 -35.07 24.97
CA VAL A 196 -28.40 -34.66 25.21
C VAL A 196 -28.10 -33.40 24.43
N ILE A 197 -27.49 -32.42 25.10
CA ILE A 197 -26.87 -31.26 24.46
C ILE A 197 -25.37 -31.45 24.51
N TYR A 198 -24.74 -31.39 23.35
CA TYR A 198 -23.30 -31.37 23.19
C TYR A 198 -22.88 -30.06 22.57
N GLY A 199 -22.24 -29.21 23.37
CA GLY A 199 -21.70 -27.93 22.95
C GLY A 199 -20.19 -28.01 22.77
N MET A 200 -19.66 -27.33 21.76
CA MET A 200 -18.22 -27.21 21.54
C MET A 200 -17.87 -25.85 20.97
N ARG A 201 -16.67 -25.36 21.28
CA ARG A 201 -16.08 -24.19 20.64
C ARG A 201 -15.07 -24.64 19.60
N ILE A 202 -15.33 -24.34 18.33
CA ILE A 202 -14.49 -24.71 17.19
C ILE A 202 -13.99 -23.43 16.52
N THR A 203 -12.72 -23.41 16.13
CA THR A 203 -12.24 -22.51 15.08
C THR A 203 -11.90 -23.33 13.85
N ALA A 204 -12.43 -22.91 12.71
CA ALA A 204 -12.23 -23.58 11.43
C ALA A 204 -11.76 -22.60 10.37
N VAL A 205 -10.80 -23.05 9.56
CA VAL A 205 -10.39 -22.42 8.32
C VAL A 205 -11.15 -23.10 7.20
N ALA A 206 -12.21 -22.45 6.72
CA ALA A 206 -13.10 -22.98 5.71
C ALA A 206 -12.80 -22.37 4.34
N HIS A 207 -12.83 -23.22 3.32
CA HIS A 207 -12.66 -22.82 1.93
C HIS A 207 -13.91 -22.09 1.42
N CYS A 208 -13.71 -20.96 0.73
CA CYS A 208 -14.76 -20.19 0.06
C CYS A 208 -14.29 -19.73 -1.32
N TYR A 209 -14.97 -20.19 -2.39
CA TYR A 209 -14.69 -19.76 -3.76
C TYR A 209 -15.13 -18.30 -3.95
N MET A 210 -14.18 -17.38 -3.97
CA MET A 210 -14.46 -15.96 -4.18
C MET A 210 -14.36 -15.57 -5.67
N ASN A 211 -15.35 -14.83 -6.16
CA ASN A 211 -15.33 -14.23 -7.49
C ASN A 211 -14.84 -12.78 -7.41
N LEU A 212 -13.55 -12.57 -7.71
CA LEU A 212 -12.88 -11.27 -7.55
C LEU A 212 -12.96 -10.40 -8.81
N ARG A 213 -13.81 -10.71 -9.80
CA ARG A 213 -13.89 -9.91 -11.05
C ARG A 213 -14.23 -8.45 -10.77
N LYS A 214 -15.11 -8.21 -9.79
CA LYS A 214 -15.54 -6.87 -9.37
C LYS A 214 -14.65 -6.25 -8.28
N TYR A 215 -13.56 -6.91 -7.88
CA TYR A 215 -12.71 -6.43 -6.78
C TYR A 215 -12.26 -4.96 -6.96
N PRO A 216 -12.41 -4.08 -5.94
CA PRO A 216 -12.90 -4.32 -4.57
C PRO A 216 -14.39 -3.98 -4.33
N LEU A 217 -15.20 -3.87 -5.38
CA LEU A 217 -16.66 -3.65 -5.34
C LEU A 217 -17.40 -4.99 -5.40
N ASP A 218 -16.88 -6.01 -4.72
CA ASP A 218 -17.34 -7.38 -4.82
C ASP A 218 -18.15 -7.81 -3.59
N GLU A 219 -19.16 -8.65 -3.85
CA GLU A 219 -19.86 -9.44 -2.85
C GLU A 219 -19.49 -10.91 -3.03
N GLN A 220 -19.37 -11.62 -1.91
CA GLN A 220 -18.94 -13.02 -1.86
C GLN A 220 -19.92 -13.87 -1.07
N ASN A 221 -20.25 -15.05 -1.61
CA ASN A 221 -21.17 -15.99 -0.99
C ASN A 221 -20.35 -17.12 -0.39
N CYS A 222 -20.18 -17.10 0.93
CA CYS A 222 -19.46 -18.14 1.63
C CYS A 222 -20.41 -19.07 2.38
N THR A 223 -19.95 -20.29 2.60
CA THR A 223 -20.74 -21.36 3.19
C THR A 223 -19.93 -22.11 4.24
N LEU A 224 -20.55 -22.54 5.32
CA LEU A 224 -20.01 -23.49 6.27
C LEU A 224 -20.91 -24.73 6.27
N GLU A 225 -20.35 -25.88 5.95
CA GLU A 225 -21.11 -27.11 5.72
C GLU A 225 -20.76 -28.18 6.76
N PHE A 226 -21.80 -28.72 7.40
CA PHE A 226 -21.71 -29.79 8.39
C PHE A 226 -22.32 -31.06 7.82
N GLU A 227 -21.62 -32.17 7.93
CA GLU A 227 -22.04 -33.48 7.42
C GLU A 227 -21.63 -34.58 8.42
N SER A 228 -22.32 -35.72 8.43
CA SER A 228 -21.86 -36.91 9.17
C SER A 228 -20.89 -37.71 8.32
N TYR A 229 -19.79 -38.19 8.90
CA TYR A 229 -18.75 -38.89 8.15
C TYR A 229 -19.12 -40.35 7.84
N GLY A 230 -19.58 -41.09 8.84
CA GLY A 230 -19.84 -42.52 8.77
C GLY A 230 -21.31 -42.90 8.63
N TYR A 231 -22.25 -42.05 9.05
CA TYR A 231 -23.68 -42.37 9.08
C TYR A 231 -24.40 -41.77 7.88
N THR A 232 -25.08 -42.63 7.12
CA THR A 232 -25.95 -42.22 6.02
C THR A 232 -27.25 -41.57 6.53
N THR A 233 -28.07 -41.02 5.63
CA THR A 233 -29.39 -40.44 5.95
C THR A 233 -30.37 -41.42 6.60
N GLU A 234 -30.13 -42.73 6.47
CA GLU A 234 -30.92 -43.79 7.13
C GLU A 234 -30.55 -43.97 8.61
N ASP A 235 -29.34 -43.55 8.99
CA ASP A 235 -28.80 -43.70 10.34
C ASP A 235 -28.80 -42.39 11.13
N LEU A 236 -28.50 -41.27 10.47
CA LEU A 236 -28.36 -39.96 11.10
C LEU A 236 -28.87 -38.85 10.17
N GLN A 237 -29.69 -37.94 10.71
CA GLN A 237 -30.21 -36.79 9.98
C GLN A 237 -29.86 -35.49 10.71
N LEU A 238 -29.05 -34.64 10.07
CA LEU A 238 -28.73 -33.29 10.53
C LEU A 238 -29.84 -32.32 10.11
N TYR A 239 -30.23 -31.42 11.02
CA TYR A 239 -31.19 -30.35 10.72
C TYR A 239 -30.95 -29.12 11.59
N TRP A 240 -31.40 -27.94 11.13
CA TRP A 240 -31.33 -26.71 11.93
C TRP A 240 -32.51 -26.62 12.90
N MET A 241 -32.25 -26.52 14.20
CA MET A 241 -33.29 -26.62 15.24
C MET A 241 -34.44 -25.61 15.07
N ARG A 242 -34.14 -24.41 14.58
CA ARG A 242 -35.09 -23.31 14.37
C ARG A 242 -34.81 -22.58 13.04
N GLY A 243 -34.38 -23.31 12.01
CA GLY A 243 -33.96 -22.70 10.73
C GLY A 243 -32.94 -21.58 10.95
N ASP A 244 -33.19 -20.39 10.38
CA ASP A 244 -32.30 -19.23 10.46
C ASP A 244 -32.12 -18.70 11.89
N GLU A 245 -33.11 -18.86 12.78
CA GLU A 245 -33.01 -18.48 14.21
C GLU A 245 -32.09 -19.42 15.02
N SER A 246 -31.57 -20.47 14.39
CA SER A 246 -30.53 -21.33 14.97
C SER A 246 -29.17 -20.64 15.01
N ILE A 247 -29.00 -19.54 14.25
CA ILE A 247 -27.77 -18.77 14.15
C ILE A 247 -27.83 -17.54 15.05
N SER A 248 -26.80 -17.34 15.87
CA SER A 248 -26.69 -16.16 16.76
C SER A 248 -25.29 -15.54 16.75
N GLY A 249 -25.15 -14.31 17.22
CA GLY A 249 -23.84 -13.64 17.40
C GLY A 249 -23.31 -12.88 16.18
N LEU A 250 -24.00 -12.91 15.04
CA LEU A 250 -23.53 -12.23 13.83
C LEU A 250 -23.51 -10.69 13.94
N GLN A 251 -24.38 -10.12 14.77
CA GLN A 251 -24.46 -8.67 14.93
C GLN A 251 -23.21 -8.07 15.59
N SER A 252 -22.69 -8.71 16.64
CA SER A 252 -21.42 -8.30 17.27
C SER A 252 -20.23 -8.49 16.33
N VAL A 253 -20.24 -9.57 15.53
CA VAL A 253 -19.18 -9.86 14.56
C VAL A 253 -19.07 -8.73 13.51
N ASN A 254 -20.19 -8.19 13.05
CA ASN A 254 -20.19 -7.14 12.02
C ASN A 254 -19.57 -5.81 12.51
N GLU A 255 -19.61 -5.55 13.82
CA GLU A 255 -18.98 -4.37 14.44
C GLU A 255 -17.45 -4.51 14.52
N ASP A 256 -16.96 -5.73 14.74
CA ASP A 256 -15.53 -6.02 14.86
C ASP A 256 -14.81 -6.08 13.50
N MET A 257 -15.54 -6.38 12.41
CA MET A 257 -14.97 -6.54 11.07
C MET A 257 -14.66 -5.19 10.38
N GLN A 258 -13.37 -4.97 10.08
CA GLN A 258 -12.88 -3.70 9.50
C GLN A 258 -12.84 -3.67 7.97
N THR A 259 -12.67 -4.82 7.31
CA THR A 259 -12.49 -4.90 5.84
C THR A 259 -13.76 -5.35 5.12
N PHE A 260 -14.58 -6.17 5.77
CA PHE A 260 -15.83 -6.69 5.23
C PHE A 260 -16.98 -6.36 6.17
N GLN A 261 -18.20 -6.47 5.64
CA GLN A 261 -19.42 -6.48 6.41
C GLN A 261 -20.19 -7.77 6.07
N VAL A 262 -20.81 -8.39 7.07
CA VAL A 262 -21.66 -9.55 6.83
C VAL A 262 -23.06 -9.04 6.47
N GLY A 263 -23.55 -9.46 5.30
CA GLY A 263 -24.87 -9.14 4.79
C GLY A 263 -25.92 -10.15 5.27
N ALA A 264 -26.81 -10.54 4.36
CA ALA A 264 -27.80 -11.57 4.62
C ALA A 264 -27.14 -12.94 4.86
N TYR A 265 -27.85 -13.81 5.58
CA TYR A 265 -27.47 -15.20 5.80
C TYR A 265 -28.71 -16.07 5.79
N LEU A 266 -28.52 -17.35 5.46
CA LEU A 266 -29.58 -18.35 5.47
C LEU A 266 -29.03 -19.72 5.87
N THR A 267 -29.90 -20.52 6.44
CA THR A 267 -29.66 -21.92 6.73
C THR A 267 -30.36 -22.79 5.69
N ALA A 268 -29.69 -23.86 5.27
CA ALA A 268 -30.23 -24.80 4.32
C ALA A 268 -29.84 -26.23 4.71
N GLU A 269 -30.60 -27.19 4.21
CA GLU A 269 -30.38 -28.61 4.35
C GLU A 269 -30.35 -29.22 2.96
N ARG A 270 -29.37 -30.08 2.68
CA ARG A 270 -29.24 -30.79 1.40
C ARG A 270 -28.77 -32.22 1.64
N VAL A 271 -28.94 -33.07 0.63
CA VAL A 271 -28.39 -34.44 0.63
C VAL A 271 -27.20 -34.47 -0.32
N ALA A 272 -26.10 -35.07 0.14
CA ALA A 272 -24.94 -35.37 -0.69
C ALA A 272 -24.96 -36.84 -1.10
N HIS A 273 -24.65 -37.10 -2.37
CA HIS A 273 -24.60 -38.46 -2.93
C HIS A 273 -23.15 -38.85 -3.20
N TYR A 274 -22.68 -39.89 -2.52
CA TYR A 274 -21.36 -40.49 -2.74
C TYR A 274 -21.51 -41.97 -3.13
N GLU A 275 -20.41 -42.60 -3.52
CA GLU A 275 -20.39 -44.04 -3.82
C GLU A 275 -20.75 -44.90 -2.60
N THR A 276 -20.50 -44.40 -1.39
CA THR A 276 -20.79 -45.09 -0.12
C THR A 276 -22.23 -44.93 0.35
N GLY A 277 -22.99 -43.98 -0.20
CA GLY A 277 -24.38 -43.72 0.17
C GLY A 277 -24.79 -42.26 0.13
N GLU A 278 -25.96 -41.98 0.70
CA GLU A 278 -26.54 -40.64 0.83
C GLU A 278 -26.32 -40.08 2.24
N TYR A 279 -25.87 -38.83 2.33
CA TYR A 279 -25.52 -38.19 3.59
C TYR A 279 -26.23 -36.84 3.73
N GLY A 280 -26.76 -36.56 4.92
CA GLY A 280 -27.42 -35.30 5.23
C GLY A 280 -26.41 -34.20 5.52
N VAL A 281 -26.53 -33.06 4.84
CA VAL A 281 -25.65 -31.89 4.98
C VAL A 281 -26.45 -30.69 5.47
N ALA A 282 -26.03 -30.11 6.59
CA ALA A 282 -26.53 -28.83 7.07
C ALA A 282 -25.60 -27.70 6.63
N VAL A 283 -26.14 -26.74 5.89
CA VAL A 283 -25.39 -25.65 5.26
C VAL A 283 -25.77 -24.33 5.90
N PHE A 284 -24.77 -23.58 6.36
CA PHE A 284 -24.91 -22.17 6.73
C PHE A 284 -24.32 -21.30 5.61
N LYS A 285 -25.13 -20.46 4.96
CA LYS A 285 -24.67 -19.54 3.91
C LYS A 285 -24.72 -18.11 4.41
N PHE A 286 -23.71 -17.32 4.10
CA PHE A 286 -23.65 -15.91 4.46
C PHE A 286 -22.98 -15.08 3.37
N HIS A 287 -23.47 -13.86 3.20
CA HIS A 287 -22.95 -12.90 2.24
C HIS A 287 -21.90 -12.01 2.90
N LEU A 288 -20.77 -11.83 2.24
CA LEU A 288 -19.71 -10.91 2.62
C LEU A 288 -19.65 -9.78 1.59
N SER A 289 -19.79 -8.54 2.05
CA SER A 289 -19.68 -7.34 1.22
C SER A 289 -18.42 -6.56 1.64
N ARG A 290 -17.61 -6.15 0.68
CA ARG A 290 -16.32 -5.49 0.96
C ARG A 290 -16.49 -4.00 1.23
N ARG A 291 -15.78 -3.47 2.25
CA ARG A 291 -15.74 -2.03 2.53
C ARG A 291 -14.75 -1.32 1.59
N ILE A 292 -15.27 -0.44 0.74
CA ILE A 292 -14.46 0.20 -0.32
C ILE A 292 -13.55 1.35 0.15
N LEU A 293 -13.82 1.99 1.29
CA LEU A 293 -13.18 3.24 1.69
C LEU A 293 -11.64 3.17 1.72
N TYR A 294 -11.10 2.06 2.20
CA TYR A 294 -9.66 1.80 2.21
C TYR A 294 -9.06 1.87 0.81
N PHE A 295 -9.68 1.22 -0.17
CA PHE A 295 -9.21 1.19 -1.56
C PHE A 295 -9.36 2.55 -2.24
N LEU A 296 -10.38 3.33 -1.90
CA LEU A 296 -10.53 4.71 -2.39
C LEU A 296 -9.33 5.56 -1.97
N MET A 297 -8.99 5.53 -0.69
CA MET A 297 -7.92 6.36 -0.12
C MET A 297 -6.51 5.89 -0.52
N GLN A 298 -6.29 4.57 -0.61
CA GLN A 298 -4.96 4.03 -0.90
C GLN A 298 -4.70 3.76 -2.38
N THR A 299 -5.72 3.46 -3.18
CA THR A 299 -5.55 3.08 -4.58
C THR A 299 -6.11 4.10 -5.56
N TYR A 300 -7.42 4.39 -5.48
CA TYR A 300 -8.09 5.22 -6.51
C TYR A 300 -7.65 6.69 -6.49
N ILE A 301 -7.62 7.32 -5.31
CA ILE A 301 -7.25 8.73 -5.16
C ILE A 301 -5.78 8.96 -5.57
N PRO A 302 -4.78 8.20 -5.06
CA PRO A 302 -3.40 8.40 -5.47
C PRO A 302 -3.17 8.16 -6.97
N ALA A 303 -3.78 7.13 -7.56
CA ALA A 303 -3.69 6.88 -9.00
C ALA A 303 -4.26 8.05 -9.82
N ALA A 304 -5.43 8.57 -9.42
CA ALA A 304 -6.01 9.75 -10.06
C ALA A 304 -5.07 10.96 -9.96
N LEU A 305 -4.48 11.23 -8.79
CA LEU A 305 -3.53 12.33 -8.58
C LEU A 305 -2.27 12.19 -9.45
N ILE A 306 -1.75 10.97 -9.66
CA ILE A 306 -0.63 10.74 -10.58
C ILE A 306 -1.01 11.12 -12.02
N VAL A 307 -2.22 10.76 -12.46
CA VAL A 307 -2.74 11.17 -13.77
C VAL A 307 -2.90 12.70 -13.85
N MET A 308 -3.43 13.34 -12.79
CA MET A 308 -3.50 14.80 -12.73
C MET A 308 -2.13 15.47 -12.88
N ILE A 309 -1.09 14.91 -12.27
CA ILE A 309 0.29 15.43 -12.40
C ILE A 309 0.81 15.27 -13.84
N SER A 310 0.47 14.17 -14.52
CA SER A 310 0.96 13.92 -15.89
C SER A 310 0.56 15.02 -16.88
N TRP A 311 -0.65 15.59 -16.76
CA TRP A 311 -1.11 16.66 -17.65
C TRP A 311 -0.76 18.07 -17.19
N VAL A 312 -0.12 18.24 -16.02
CA VAL A 312 0.50 19.54 -15.65
C VAL A 312 1.60 19.88 -16.66
N GLY A 313 2.23 18.88 -17.28
CA GLY A 313 3.21 19.04 -18.34
C GLY A 313 2.73 19.88 -19.54
N PHE A 314 1.42 19.96 -19.82
CA PHE A 314 0.86 20.77 -20.91
C PHE A 314 0.87 22.28 -20.63
N TRP A 315 1.08 22.66 -19.37
CA TRP A 315 1.26 24.06 -18.95
C TRP A 315 2.73 24.47 -18.95
N VAL A 316 3.65 23.52 -19.03
CA VAL A 316 5.08 23.78 -19.10
C VAL A 316 5.46 24.20 -20.51
N ASN A 317 6.30 25.22 -20.60
CA ASN A 317 6.74 25.78 -21.87
C ASN A 317 7.36 24.67 -22.77
N PRO A 318 6.95 24.54 -24.05
CA PRO A 318 7.51 23.58 -25.00
C PRO A 318 9.03 23.63 -25.16
N TYR A 319 9.65 24.79 -24.95
CA TYR A 319 11.10 24.98 -25.07
C TYR A 319 11.87 24.47 -23.83
N SER A 320 11.18 24.12 -22.74
CA SER A 320 11.78 23.53 -21.54
C SER A 320 11.80 22.00 -21.61
N GLU A 321 12.46 21.47 -22.65
CA GLU A 321 12.57 20.03 -22.94
C GLU A 321 12.90 19.15 -21.72
N PRO A 322 13.96 19.43 -20.91
CA PRO A 322 14.32 18.55 -19.79
C PRO A 322 13.24 18.47 -18.71
N ALA A 323 12.48 19.55 -18.50
CA ALA A 323 11.42 19.57 -17.49
C ALA A 323 10.22 18.70 -17.90
N ARG A 324 9.79 18.77 -19.16
CA ARG A 324 8.65 17.98 -19.68
C ARG A 324 8.98 16.49 -19.75
N VAL A 325 10.16 16.13 -20.24
CA VAL A 325 10.65 14.73 -20.27
C VAL A 325 10.72 14.17 -18.85
N GLY A 326 11.32 14.92 -17.93
CA GLY A 326 11.43 14.53 -16.53
C GLY A 326 10.07 14.24 -15.91
N LEU A 327 9.09 15.14 -16.06
CA LEU A 327 7.72 14.92 -15.56
C LEU A 327 7.02 13.72 -16.21
N GLY A 328 7.14 13.55 -17.53
CA GLY A 328 6.51 12.43 -18.25
C GLY A 328 7.08 11.07 -17.86
N ILE A 329 8.41 10.93 -17.82
CA ILE A 329 9.06 9.67 -17.44
C ILE A 329 8.81 9.35 -15.96
N THR A 330 8.93 10.34 -15.08
CA THR A 330 8.70 10.12 -13.64
C THR A 330 7.27 9.72 -13.34
N THR A 331 6.27 10.30 -14.00
CA THR A 331 4.86 9.92 -13.81
C THR A 331 4.57 8.49 -14.29
N VAL A 332 5.09 8.08 -15.45
CA VAL A 332 4.95 6.69 -15.94
C VAL A 332 5.66 5.69 -15.01
N LEU A 333 6.87 6.02 -14.54
CA LEU A 333 7.60 5.20 -13.57
C LEU A 333 6.85 5.11 -12.23
N THR A 334 6.32 6.23 -11.75
CA THR A 334 5.53 6.30 -10.51
C THR A 334 4.27 5.44 -10.63
N MET A 335 3.55 5.54 -11.76
CA MET A 335 2.37 4.72 -12.02
C MET A 335 2.72 3.22 -12.09
N THR A 336 3.81 2.85 -12.76
CA THR A 336 4.27 1.45 -12.84
C THR A 336 4.64 0.89 -11.48
N THR A 337 5.36 1.68 -10.67
CA THR A 337 5.75 1.33 -9.31
C THR A 337 4.52 1.16 -8.42
N PHE A 338 3.57 2.08 -8.53
CA PHE A 338 2.31 2.05 -7.80
C PHE A 338 1.46 0.83 -8.14
N ILE A 339 1.31 0.49 -9.43
CA ILE A 339 0.59 -0.72 -9.88
C ILE A 339 1.24 -1.99 -9.31
N THR A 340 2.56 -2.03 -9.25
CA THR A 340 3.28 -3.19 -8.68
C THR A 340 3.06 -3.29 -7.18
N SER A 341 3.08 -2.16 -6.47
CA SER A 341 2.76 -2.09 -5.03
C SER A 341 1.32 -2.49 -4.73
N ALA A 342 0.35 -1.93 -5.48
CA ALA A 342 -1.07 -2.21 -5.31
C ALA A 342 -1.44 -3.68 -5.61
N ARG A 343 -0.70 -4.34 -6.51
CA ARG A 343 -0.89 -5.77 -6.80
C ARG A 343 -0.23 -6.70 -5.78
N ALA A 344 0.66 -6.21 -4.92
CA ALA A 344 1.31 -7.04 -3.91
C ALA A 344 0.34 -7.48 -2.81
N SER A 345 -0.71 -6.69 -2.53
CA SER A 345 -1.73 -6.97 -1.53
C SER A 345 -2.94 -7.76 -2.06
N VAL A 346 -2.95 -8.15 -3.35
CA VAL A 346 -4.08 -8.83 -3.99
C VAL A 346 -3.63 -10.20 -4.52
N PRO A 347 -4.45 -11.27 -4.40
CA PRO A 347 -4.18 -12.57 -5.03
C PRO A 347 -3.76 -12.48 -6.49
N ARG A 348 -2.83 -13.37 -6.86
CA ARG A 348 -2.47 -13.63 -8.25
C ARG A 348 -3.52 -14.52 -8.91
N ILE A 349 -4.57 -13.91 -9.44
CA ILE A 349 -5.59 -14.56 -10.25
C ILE A 349 -5.35 -14.32 -11.75
N SER A 350 -5.77 -15.27 -12.58
CA SER A 350 -5.52 -15.27 -14.03
C SER A 350 -6.46 -14.37 -14.84
N TYR A 351 -7.55 -13.88 -14.23
CA TYR A 351 -8.52 -13.00 -14.89
C TYR A 351 -8.36 -11.54 -14.45
N VAL A 352 -8.88 -10.63 -15.29
CA VAL A 352 -8.81 -9.19 -15.08
C VAL A 352 -9.81 -8.76 -13.99
N LYS A 353 -9.34 -8.00 -13.00
CA LYS A 353 -10.18 -7.38 -11.96
C LYS A 353 -10.61 -5.96 -12.35
N ALA A 354 -11.70 -5.47 -11.77
CA ALA A 354 -12.15 -4.08 -11.95
C ALA A 354 -11.04 -3.07 -11.60
N ILE A 355 -10.34 -3.27 -10.49
CA ILE A 355 -9.20 -2.43 -10.09
C ILE A 355 -8.06 -2.43 -11.12
N ASP A 356 -7.79 -3.57 -11.77
CA ASP A 356 -6.75 -3.68 -12.80
C ASP A 356 -7.14 -2.83 -14.03
N VAL A 357 -8.42 -2.85 -14.42
CA VAL A 357 -8.95 -2.01 -15.51
C VAL A 357 -8.73 -0.53 -15.20
N TYR A 358 -9.08 -0.08 -13.99
CA TYR A 358 -8.88 1.32 -13.59
C TYR A 358 -7.41 1.74 -13.63
N LEU A 359 -6.52 0.88 -13.09
CA LEU A 359 -5.08 1.14 -13.08
C LEU A 359 -4.47 1.15 -14.49
N ILE A 360 -4.92 0.26 -15.39
CA ILE A 360 -4.50 0.26 -16.80
C ILE A 360 -4.95 1.53 -17.51
N ILE A 361 -6.20 1.97 -17.30
CA ILE A 361 -6.70 3.23 -17.84
C ILE A 361 -5.80 4.39 -17.39
N CYS A 362 -5.58 4.52 -16.08
CA CYS A 362 -4.70 5.56 -15.54
C CYS A 362 -3.28 5.50 -16.14
N PHE A 363 -2.72 4.31 -16.31
CA PHE A 363 -1.42 4.12 -16.97
C PHE A 363 -1.42 4.59 -18.43
N LEU A 364 -2.45 4.26 -19.20
CA LEU A 364 -2.59 4.70 -20.59
C LEU A 364 -2.71 6.23 -20.71
N PHE A 365 -3.41 6.88 -19.78
CA PHE A 365 -3.47 8.34 -19.72
C PHE A 365 -2.07 8.94 -19.41
N SER A 366 -1.36 8.45 -18.39
CA SER A 366 0.00 8.92 -18.08
C SER A 366 0.97 8.70 -19.25
N PHE A 367 0.89 7.56 -19.93
CA PHE A 367 1.70 7.27 -21.12
C PHE A 367 1.31 8.16 -22.30
N GLY A 368 0.01 8.43 -22.48
CA GLY A 368 -0.49 9.35 -23.50
C GLY A 368 0.04 10.77 -23.34
N ALA A 369 0.24 11.25 -22.11
CA ALA A 369 0.85 12.57 -21.84
C ALA A 369 2.33 12.61 -22.29
N LEU A 370 3.06 11.49 -22.15
CA LEU A 370 4.43 11.37 -22.66
C LEU A 370 4.47 11.34 -24.19
N ILE A 371 3.52 10.65 -24.84
CA ILE A 371 3.39 10.65 -26.31
C ILE A 371 3.06 12.06 -26.81
N GLU A 372 2.16 12.77 -26.13
CA GLU A 372 1.82 14.16 -26.47
C GLU A 372 3.07 15.05 -26.49
N TYR A 373 3.90 14.95 -25.46
CA TYR A 373 5.18 15.66 -25.42
C TYR A 373 6.08 15.30 -26.62
N ALA A 374 6.21 14.02 -26.96
CA ALA A 374 7.03 13.60 -28.09
C ALA A 374 6.53 14.21 -29.41
N ILE A 375 5.21 14.28 -29.60
CA ILE A 375 4.58 14.93 -30.75
C ILE A 375 4.85 16.44 -30.74
N VAL A 376 4.65 17.11 -29.60
CA VAL A 376 4.93 18.56 -29.46
C VAL A 376 6.39 18.84 -29.79
N ASN A 377 7.33 18.10 -29.21
CA ASN A 377 8.76 18.28 -29.46
C ASN A 377 9.13 18.05 -30.94
N TYR A 378 8.59 17.00 -31.56
CA TYR A 378 8.83 16.78 -32.99
C TYR A 378 8.31 17.94 -33.85
N THR A 379 7.10 18.43 -33.56
CA THR A 379 6.51 19.55 -34.33
C THR A 379 7.23 20.87 -34.11
N THR A 380 7.72 21.16 -32.89
CA THR A 380 8.53 22.36 -32.60
C THR A 380 9.86 22.30 -33.33
N LEU A 381 10.55 21.15 -33.33
CA LEU A 381 11.80 20.94 -34.08
C LEU A 381 11.61 21.12 -35.58
N VAL A 382 10.53 20.58 -36.16
CA VAL A 382 10.21 20.74 -37.58
C VAL A 382 9.90 22.21 -37.92
N ARG A 383 9.17 22.92 -37.05
CA ARG A 383 8.90 24.36 -37.22
C ARG A 383 10.17 25.19 -37.17
N GLN A 384 11.04 24.94 -36.20
CA GLN A 384 12.34 25.60 -36.09
C GLN A 384 13.17 25.41 -37.36
N LYS A 385 13.29 24.17 -37.87
CA LYS A 385 14.00 23.88 -39.14
C LYS A 385 13.42 24.61 -40.35
N LYS A 386 12.08 24.73 -40.45
CA LYS A 386 11.42 25.46 -41.55
C LYS A 386 11.68 26.96 -41.47
N GLU A 387 11.64 27.53 -40.27
CA GLU A 387 11.89 28.96 -40.05
C GLU A 387 13.36 29.34 -40.25
N THR A 388 14.33 28.49 -39.84
CA THR A 388 15.75 28.69 -40.15
C THR A 388 16.01 28.76 -41.66
N LYS A 389 15.28 27.98 -42.48
CA LYS A 389 15.37 28.04 -43.95
C LYS A 389 14.70 29.26 -44.58
N ARG A 390 13.78 29.93 -43.87
CA ARG A 390 13.04 31.11 -44.36
C ARG A 390 13.72 32.43 -44.04
N ILE A 391 14.66 32.46 -43.10
CA ILE A 391 15.49 33.63 -42.84
C ILE A 391 16.51 33.73 -43.97
N PRO A 392 16.46 34.75 -44.86
CA PRO A 392 17.50 34.94 -45.84
C PRO A 392 18.77 35.26 -45.07
N LEU A 393 19.80 34.41 -45.17
CA LEU A 393 21.17 34.82 -44.94
C LEU A 393 21.46 35.89 -46.00
N THR A 394 21.17 37.16 -45.70
CA THR A 394 21.88 38.23 -46.41
C THR A 394 23.35 37.99 -46.11
N PRO A 395 24.19 37.66 -47.11
CA PRO A 395 25.61 37.56 -46.85
C PRO A 395 26.02 38.91 -46.28
N LEU A 396 26.69 38.91 -45.12
CA LEU A 396 27.43 40.07 -44.68
C LEU A 396 28.43 40.34 -45.80
N VAL A 397 28.12 41.30 -46.66
CA VAL A 397 29.07 41.82 -47.64
C VAL A 397 30.19 42.41 -46.81
N VAL A 398 31.24 41.60 -46.58
CA VAL A 398 32.55 42.12 -46.23
C VAL A 398 32.96 42.90 -47.45
N THR A 399 32.78 44.22 -47.41
CA THR A 399 33.35 45.09 -48.44
C THR A 399 34.86 44.90 -48.36
N ASP A 400 35.41 44.26 -49.38
CA ASP A 400 36.85 44.20 -49.63
C ASP A 400 37.41 45.63 -49.54
N ILE A 401 38.23 45.86 -48.51
CA ILE A 401 39.03 47.08 -48.44
C ILE A 401 40.24 46.81 -49.33
N GLN A 402 40.18 47.32 -50.56
CA GLN A 402 41.29 47.33 -51.51
C GLN A 402 42.50 48.04 -50.87
N PRO A 403 43.72 47.46 -50.88
CA PRO A 403 44.86 48.08 -50.22
C PRO A 403 45.42 49.23 -51.08
N SER A 404 45.56 50.41 -50.49
CA SER A 404 46.35 51.52 -51.05
C SER A 404 47.64 51.69 -50.23
N PRO A 405 48.74 52.16 -50.86
CA PRO A 405 50.10 51.82 -50.46
C PRO A 405 50.59 52.59 -49.23
N VAL A 406 51.35 51.88 -48.39
CA VAL A 406 52.04 52.41 -47.20
C VAL A 406 53.32 53.10 -47.64
N THR A 407 53.50 54.37 -47.29
CA THR A 407 54.82 55.01 -47.18
C THR A 407 55.31 54.93 -45.72
N PRO A 408 56.59 54.61 -45.47
CA PRO A 408 57.05 54.26 -44.14
C PRO A 408 57.67 55.48 -43.44
N THR A 409 57.12 55.89 -42.29
CA THR A 409 57.89 56.65 -41.30
C THR A 409 57.32 56.46 -39.91
N GLY A 410 58.19 55.98 -39.01
CA GLY A 410 58.22 56.42 -37.62
C GLY A 410 57.36 55.63 -36.64
N ASN A 411 58.05 54.87 -35.79
CA ASN A 411 57.55 54.14 -34.64
C ASN A 411 56.53 54.91 -33.80
N ASP A 412 55.31 54.37 -33.70
CA ASP A 412 54.50 54.38 -32.49
C ASP A 412 53.41 53.31 -32.61
N MET A 413 53.54 52.25 -31.81
CA MET A 413 52.59 51.16 -31.72
C MET A 413 51.41 51.63 -30.85
N GLN A 414 50.36 52.19 -31.46
CA GLN A 414 49.12 52.47 -30.74
C GLN A 414 48.10 51.37 -31.00
N MET A 415 47.91 50.51 -30.01
CA MET A 415 46.81 49.56 -29.91
C MET A 415 45.48 50.32 -29.96
N VAL A 416 44.67 50.05 -30.99
CA VAL A 416 43.27 50.46 -31.01
C VAL A 416 42.49 49.36 -30.30
N GLU A 417 42.07 49.65 -29.08
CA GLU A 417 41.13 48.83 -28.31
C GLU A 417 39.77 48.86 -29.02
N VAL A 418 39.45 47.79 -29.75
CA VAL A 418 38.10 47.56 -30.26
C VAL A 418 37.28 47.02 -29.08
N GLY A 419 36.38 47.86 -28.58
CA GLY A 419 35.49 47.51 -27.48
C GLY A 419 34.78 46.18 -27.69
N ASN A 420 34.82 45.36 -26.65
CA ASN A 420 34.05 44.13 -26.50
C ASN A 420 32.55 44.45 -26.54
N ASP A 421 31.92 44.26 -27.69
CA ASP A 421 30.45 44.24 -27.82
C ASP A 421 30.01 43.18 -28.84
N VAL A 422 30.53 41.97 -28.71
CA VAL A 422 29.92 40.75 -29.28
C VAL A 422 30.16 39.56 -28.34
N ARG A 423 29.58 39.65 -27.14
CA ARG A 423 29.15 38.46 -26.40
C ARG A 423 27.66 38.29 -26.70
N ASP A 424 27.26 37.10 -27.11
CA ASP A 424 25.91 36.69 -27.55
C ASP A 424 25.72 36.57 -29.08
N ALA A 425 26.57 35.77 -29.73
CA ALA A 425 26.13 34.96 -30.87
C ALA A 425 26.05 33.49 -30.38
N PRO A 426 24.93 32.77 -30.60
CA PRO A 426 24.90 31.34 -30.29
C PRO A 426 25.81 30.63 -31.29
N LEU A 427 26.80 29.94 -30.73
CA LEU A 427 27.66 28.99 -31.42
C LEU A 427 26.76 27.96 -32.11
N ALA A 428 26.66 28.02 -33.43
CA ALA A 428 26.10 26.92 -34.20
C ALA A 428 27.12 25.78 -34.14
N THR A 429 26.77 24.72 -33.42
CA THR A 429 27.50 23.44 -33.43
C THR A 429 27.50 22.90 -34.85
N VAL A 430 28.64 23.06 -35.54
CA VAL A 430 28.97 22.26 -36.71
C VAL A 430 29.61 20.98 -36.20
N SER A 431 28.99 19.86 -36.56
CA SER A 431 29.50 18.50 -36.40
C SER A 431 30.91 18.39 -36.98
N GLU A 432 31.91 18.08 -36.15
CA GLU A 432 33.21 17.56 -36.61
C GLU A 432 33.15 16.03 -36.67
N ALA A 433 33.49 15.51 -37.85
CA ALA A 433 33.85 14.12 -38.09
C ALA A 433 35.37 14.05 -38.34
N ASP A 434 36.00 13.09 -37.67
CA ASP A 434 37.28 12.41 -37.92
C ASP A 434 38.65 13.12 -37.91
N MET A 435 39.61 12.44 -37.25
CA MET A 435 41.09 12.46 -37.36
C MET A 435 41.83 13.72 -36.84
N ASP A 436 42.93 13.70 -36.07
CA ASP A 436 43.92 12.68 -35.70
C ASP A 436 44.60 13.06 -34.37
N TYR A 437 45.21 12.06 -33.71
CA TYR A 437 45.99 12.18 -32.47
C TYR A 437 47.44 12.55 -32.79
N GLU A 438 47.96 13.66 -32.23
CA GLU A 438 49.38 13.79 -31.92
C GLU A 438 49.58 14.74 -30.70
N ASN A 439 50.19 14.20 -29.65
CA ASN A 439 50.77 14.89 -28.49
C ASN A 439 52.28 15.09 -28.79
N PRO A 440 53.10 15.96 -28.14
CA PRO A 440 53.05 16.24 -26.71
C PRO A 440 53.56 17.63 -26.22
N SER A 441 53.52 17.77 -24.89
CA SER A 441 54.57 18.34 -24.01
C SER A 441 54.64 19.86 -23.72
N ASP A 442 54.49 20.12 -22.41
CA ASP A 442 55.38 20.92 -21.53
C ASP A 442 54.99 22.34 -21.06
N ALA A 443 54.89 22.41 -19.72
CA ALA A 443 55.35 23.46 -18.81
C ALA A 443 54.70 24.86 -18.90
N ALA A 444 54.58 25.68 -17.85
CA ALA A 444 54.66 25.60 -16.40
C ALA A 444 54.28 27.02 -15.91
N SER A 445 54.00 27.16 -14.62
CA SER A 445 54.08 28.40 -13.81
C SER A 445 53.09 29.58 -14.04
N THR A 446 52.14 29.66 -13.11
CA THR A 446 51.71 30.87 -12.36
C THR A 446 52.87 31.50 -11.54
N PRO A 447 52.71 32.61 -10.75
CA PRO A 447 51.55 33.51 -10.51
C PRO A 447 51.90 35.03 -10.41
N SER A 448 50.89 35.82 -10.00
CA SER A 448 50.95 36.95 -9.03
C SER A 448 51.59 38.27 -9.49
N ASP A 449 51.19 39.46 -9.05
CA ASP A 449 50.12 39.96 -8.18
C ASP A 449 50.07 41.49 -8.36
N ASP A 450 49.01 42.08 -7.82
CA ASP A 450 49.01 43.37 -7.11
C ASP A 450 48.45 44.63 -7.78
N SER A 451 48.08 45.52 -6.86
CA SER A 451 46.87 46.33 -6.78
C SER A 451 47.20 47.82 -6.95
N GLY A 452 46.19 48.67 -7.16
CA GLY A 452 46.32 50.09 -6.79
C GLY A 452 45.49 51.10 -7.59
N MET A 453 44.46 51.63 -6.93
CA MET A 453 43.68 52.81 -7.32
C MET A 453 44.49 54.12 -7.30
N GLY A 454 44.11 55.12 -8.12
CA GLY A 454 44.46 56.52 -7.86
C GLY A 454 44.13 57.51 -8.98
N ARG A 455 43.32 58.53 -8.66
CA ARG A 455 42.68 59.56 -9.52
C ARG A 455 43.61 60.62 -10.16
N GLN A 456 43.33 60.99 -11.43
CA GLN A 456 43.03 62.32 -12.07
C GLN A 456 43.57 63.66 -11.49
N PRO A 457 43.53 64.83 -12.23
CA PRO A 457 43.52 65.13 -13.69
C PRO A 457 44.30 66.45 -14.10
N PHE A 458 44.02 66.97 -15.32
CA PHE A 458 44.37 68.26 -15.99
C PHE A 458 45.65 68.25 -16.87
N GLY A 459 45.71 68.69 -18.13
CA GLY A 459 44.74 69.22 -19.11
C GLY A 459 45.48 69.96 -20.27
N ASN A 460 44.95 69.85 -21.50
CA ASN A 460 44.99 70.83 -22.62
C ASN A 460 46.34 71.08 -23.38
N ILE A 461 46.50 71.23 -24.71
CA ILE A 461 45.68 71.60 -25.89
C ILE A 461 46.48 71.25 -27.17
N ARG A 462 45.84 70.75 -28.25
CA ARG A 462 46.03 71.25 -29.64
C ARG A 462 44.96 70.72 -30.60
N TYR A 463 44.30 71.67 -31.26
CA TYR A 463 43.16 71.50 -32.16
C TYR A 463 43.56 71.51 -33.64
N ARG A 464 42.66 70.94 -34.45
CA ARG A 464 42.34 71.27 -35.85
C ARG A 464 43.36 70.84 -36.91
N VAL A 465 43.10 69.68 -37.54
CA VAL A 465 42.66 69.51 -38.95
C VAL A 465 42.36 68.00 -39.14
N ARG A 466 41.30 67.45 -38.51
CA ARG A 466 40.94 66.02 -38.69
C ARG A 466 39.45 65.72 -38.71
N ASP A 467 38.60 66.75 -38.81
CA ASP A 467 37.16 66.59 -38.55
C ASP A 467 36.32 66.37 -39.83
N ARG A 468 36.70 66.85 -41.02
CA ARG A 468 35.84 66.69 -42.22
C ARG A 468 35.79 65.30 -42.86
N VAL A 469 36.82 64.47 -42.68
CA VAL A 469 36.88 63.11 -43.26
C VAL A 469 36.42 62.05 -42.24
N ARG A 470 36.56 62.34 -40.94
CA ARG A 470 36.13 61.44 -39.87
C ARG A 470 34.62 61.43 -39.69
N ASP A 471 33.94 62.55 -39.93
CA ASP A 471 32.50 62.68 -39.73
C ASP A 471 31.68 62.00 -40.84
N THR A 472 32.18 61.95 -42.08
CA THR A 472 31.52 61.24 -43.19
C THR A 472 31.68 59.73 -43.11
N VAL A 473 32.83 59.24 -42.62
CA VAL A 473 33.05 57.80 -42.38
C VAL A 473 32.30 57.36 -41.12
N LYS A 474 32.38 58.08 -39.98
CA LYS A 474 31.60 57.76 -38.77
C LYS A 474 30.10 57.81 -39.01
N ALA A 475 29.58 58.75 -39.80
CA ALA A 475 28.15 58.81 -40.13
C ALA A 475 27.67 57.62 -40.97
N ARG A 476 28.50 57.10 -41.89
CA ARG A 476 28.19 55.89 -42.68
C ARG A 476 28.32 54.61 -41.86
N THR A 477 29.31 54.48 -40.98
CA THR A 477 29.49 53.31 -40.10
C THR A 477 28.44 53.25 -38.98
N THR A 478 28.00 54.40 -38.45
CA THR A 478 26.91 54.47 -37.46
C THR A 478 25.53 54.26 -38.07
N GLN A 479 25.26 54.70 -39.31
CA GLN A 479 24.03 54.35 -40.03
C GLN A 479 23.97 52.86 -40.42
N ALA A 480 25.09 52.27 -40.85
CA ALA A 480 25.17 50.83 -41.14
C ALA A 480 25.01 49.99 -39.87
N GLY A 481 25.67 50.36 -38.76
CA GLY A 481 25.53 49.70 -37.46
C GLY A 481 24.12 49.84 -36.85
N HIS A 482 23.46 51.00 -36.99
CA HIS A 482 22.06 51.18 -36.57
C HIS A 482 21.09 50.36 -37.41
N ARG A 483 21.30 50.25 -38.73
CA ARG A 483 20.50 49.38 -39.61
C ARG A 483 20.65 47.91 -39.25
N VAL A 484 21.89 47.44 -39.04
CA VAL A 484 22.19 46.05 -38.64
C VAL A 484 21.58 45.72 -37.27
N ARG A 485 21.71 46.61 -36.28
CA ARG A 485 21.11 46.48 -34.93
C ARG A 485 19.58 46.54 -34.93
N GLN A 486 18.98 47.30 -35.85
CA GLN A 486 17.52 47.32 -36.06
C GLN A 486 17.02 46.05 -36.75
N THR A 487 17.77 45.50 -37.70
CA THR A 487 17.42 44.20 -38.33
C THR A 487 17.60 43.03 -37.36
N THR A 488 18.68 42.97 -36.58
CA THR A 488 18.87 41.90 -35.59
C THR A 488 17.86 41.97 -34.44
N SER A 489 17.46 43.17 -34.00
CA SER A 489 16.38 43.32 -33.01
C SER A 489 14.99 42.98 -33.57
N ARG A 490 14.72 43.24 -34.86
CA ARG A 490 13.48 42.82 -35.54
C ARG A 490 13.43 41.31 -35.78
N VAL A 491 14.55 40.70 -36.14
CA VAL A 491 14.68 39.23 -36.23
C VAL A 491 14.55 38.61 -34.85
N ARG A 492 15.22 39.14 -33.81
CA ARG A 492 15.08 38.69 -32.41
C ARG A 492 13.65 38.84 -31.89
N ARG A 493 12.94 39.92 -32.23
CA ARG A 493 11.52 40.10 -31.90
C ARG A 493 10.59 39.17 -32.68
N ARG A 494 10.89 38.87 -33.96
CA ARG A 494 10.15 37.86 -34.74
C ARG A 494 10.38 36.45 -34.19
N VAL A 495 11.63 36.09 -33.92
CA VAL A 495 12.00 34.81 -33.28
C VAL A 495 11.35 34.71 -31.89
N GLY A 496 11.36 35.78 -31.09
CA GLY A 496 10.64 35.85 -29.82
C GLY A 496 9.13 35.66 -29.95
N LYS A 497 8.49 36.32 -30.94
CA LYS A 497 7.05 36.13 -31.23
C LYS A 497 6.71 34.72 -31.73
N ILE A 498 7.64 34.05 -32.41
CA ILE A 498 7.48 32.66 -32.88
C ILE A 498 7.63 31.66 -31.71
N LEU A 499 8.35 32.04 -30.64
CA LEU A 499 8.45 31.29 -29.39
C LEU A 499 7.23 31.48 -28.47
N ASP A 500 6.41 32.51 -28.68
CA ASP A 500 5.20 32.77 -27.86
C ASP A 500 3.91 32.17 -28.46
N ASP A 501 3.97 31.60 -29.67
CA ASP A 501 2.82 30.88 -30.25
C ASP A 501 2.64 29.56 -29.48
N GLU A 502 1.74 29.57 -28.50
CA GLU A 502 1.29 28.37 -27.79
C GLU A 502 1.06 27.24 -28.81
N CYS A 503 1.71 26.09 -28.59
CA CYS A 503 1.50 24.95 -29.45
C CYS A 503 0.00 24.62 -29.44
N ILE A 504 -0.63 24.65 -30.62
CA ILE A 504 -2.07 24.34 -30.79
C ILE A 504 -2.42 22.98 -30.17
N ILE A 505 -1.44 22.07 -30.17
CA ILE A 505 -1.51 20.73 -29.56
C ILE A 505 -1.66 20.88 -28.04
N ASP A 506 -0.70 21.53 -27.35
CA ASP A 506 -0.77 21.76 -25.90
C ASP A 506 -2.10 22.45 -25.50
N ARG A 507 -2.55 23.45 -26.27
CA ARG A 507 -3.82 24.15 -26.00
C ARG A 507 -5.04 23.23 -26.05
N ARG A 508 -5.06 22.26 -26.98
CA ARG A 508 -6.13 21.25 -27.05
C ARG A 508 -5.98 20.20 -25.96
N SER A 509 -4.76 19.74 -25.70
CA SER A 509 -4.43 18.75 -24.67
C SER A 509 -4.87 19.21 -23.27
N ARG A 510 -4.73 20.50 -22.95
CA ARG A 510 -5.16 21.09 -21.66
C ARG A 510 -6.63 20.84 -21.30
N TYR A 511 -7.52 20.74 -22.29
CA TYR A 511 -8.95 20.47 -22.06
C TYR A 511 -9.32 19.03 -22.39
N LEU A 512 -8.76 18.48 -23.47
CA LEU A 512 -9.13 17.14 -23.95
C LEU A 512 -8.76 16.05 -22.95
N PHE A 513 -7.58 16.14 -22.33
CA PHE A 513 -7.11 15.12 -21.39
C PHE A 513 -7.96 15.07 -20.11
N PRO A 514 -8.20 16.21 -19.42
CA PRO A 514 -9.06 16.20 -18.24
C PRO A 514 -10.50 15.78 -18.54
N ILE A 515 -11.08 16.25 -19.66
CA ILE A 515 -12.45 15.89 -20.04
C ILE A 515 -12.56 14.40 -20.40
N ALA A 516 -11.58 13.85 -21.11
CA ALA A 516 -11.57 12.43 -21.44
C ALA A 516 -11.42 11.58 -20.17
N PHE A 517 -10.53 11.96 -19.25
CA PHE A 517 -10.34 11.22 -18.01
C PHE A 517 -11.58 11.28 -17.11
N THR A 518 -12.24 12.43 -16.99
CA THR A 518 -13.48 12.54 -16.20
C THR A 518 -14.60 11.71 -16.81
N LEU A 519 -14.77 11.73 -18.14
CA LEU A 519 -15.75 10.89 -18.83
C LEU A 519 -15.49 9.40 -18.60
N VAL A 520 -14.23 8.95 -18.72
CA VAL A 520 -13.87 7.55 -18.46
C VAL A 520 -14.12 7.17 -17.00
N ASN A 521 -13.82 8.05 -16.04
CA ASN A 521 -14.15 7.84 -14.63
C ASN A 521 -15.66 7.70 -14.42
N LEU A 522 -16.47 8.58 -15.02
CA LEU A 522 -17.92 8.50 -14.92
C LEU A 522 -18.45 7.16 -15.47
N VAL A 523 -17.97 6.73 -16.63
CA VAL A 523 -18.33 5.44 -17.23
C VAL A 523 -17.89 4.27 -16.34
N TYR A 524 -16.66 4.32 -15.81
CA TYR A 524 -16.11 3.28 -14.93
C TYR A 524 -16.98 3.13 -13.67
N TRP A 525 -17.19 4.22 -12.92
CA TRP A 525 -17.96 4.19 -11.69
C TRP A 525 -19.43 3.84 -11.95
N PHE A 526 -20.03 4.33 -13.04
CA PHE A 526 -21.38 3.92 -13.43
C PHE A 526 -21.46 2.42 -13.72
N THR A 527 -20.51 1.86 -14.46
CA THR A 527 -20.52 0.43 -14.81
C THR A 527 -20.34 -0.45 -13.58
N TYR A 528 -19.41 -0.12 -12.70
CA TYR A 528 -19.07 -0.98 -11.56
C TYR A 528 -19.88 -0.74 -10.29
N ILE A 529 -20.57 0.41 -10.14
CA ILE A 529 -21.48 0.66 -9.00
C ILE A 529 -22.95 0.49 -9.39
N TYR A 530 -23.37 1.01 -10.55
CA TYR A 530 -24.80 1.14 -10.87
C TYR A 530 -25.40 -0.14 -11.48
N VAL A 531 -24.63 -0.88 -12.28
CA VAL A 531 -25.10 -2.16 -12.85
C VAL A 531 -25.25 -3.21 -11.73
N ASP A 532 -24.42 -3.13 -10.69
CA ASP A 532 -24.42 -4.05 -9.55
C ASP A 532 -25.73 -4.02 -8.75
N MET A 533 -26.24 -2.81 -8.44
CA MET A 533 -27.53 -2.66 -7.77
C MET A 533 -28.71 -3.27 -8.55
N LYS A 534 -28.57 -3.45 -9.87
CA LYS A 534 -29.60 -4.07 -10.70
C LYS A 534 -29.52 -5.59 -10.65
N ASP A 535 -28.31 -6.15 -10.63
CA ASP A 535 -28.09 -7.61 -10.54
C ASP A 535 -28.49 -8.13 -9.15
N ASP A 536 -28.11 -7.44 -8.06
CA ASP A 536 -28.48 -7.80 -6.67
C ASP A 536 -29.98 -7.71 -6.38
N LYS A 537 -30.71 -6.92 -7.18
CA LYS A 537 -32.16 -6.81 -7.05
C LYS A 537 -32.86 -7.98 -7.72
N ILE A 538 -32.31 -8.46 -8.84
CA ILE A 538 -32.85 -9.63 -9.54
C ILE A 538 -32.56 -10.91 -8.73
N GLU A 539 -31.37 -11.05 -8.16
CA GLU A 539 -31.00 -12.26 -7.39
C GLU A 539 -31.69 -12.35 -6.01
N ARG A 540 -32.16 -11.24 -5.44
CA ARG A 540 -33.01 -11.23 -4.23
C ARG A 540 -34.49 -11.48 -4.48
N ASP A 541 -34.95 -11.31 -5.71
CA ASP A 541 -36.34 -11.51 -6.11
C ASP A 541 -36.60 -12.95 -6.62
N PHE A 542 -35.56 -13.79 -6.70
CA PHE A 542 -35.62 -15.25 -6.96
C PHE A 542 -35.27 -16.02 -5.68
#